data_AF-A0A819I8H5-F1
#
_entry.id   AF-A0A819I8H5-F1
#
_cell.length_a   1.000
_cell.length_b   1.000
_cell.length_c   1.000
_cell.angle_alpha   90.00
_cell.angle_beta   90.00
_cell.angle_gamma   90.00
#
_symmetry.space_group_name_H-M   'P 1'
#
loop_
_entity.id
_entity.type
_entity.pdbx_description
1 polymer ?
#
loop_
_entity_poly.entity_id
_entity_poly.type
_entity_poly.pdbx_seq_one_letter_code
_entity_poly.pdbx_strand_id
1 'polypeptide(L)'
;MASGIPDEDPTKKEIIDPPDVLDQKLDQLAEWIRNAKHFIVFTGAGVSTSTGIPDYRSSMNTILPTGPGVWELRDHPGAKRSPAVRTV
;
A
#
# COMPACT_ATOMS: atom_id res chain seq x y z
N MET A 1 -25.42 -2.87 17.07
CA MET A 1 -24.26 -3.40 17.82
C MET A 1 -23.42 -4.27 16.90
N ALA A 2 -22.72 -3.65 15.93
CA ALA A 2 -21.70 -4.32 15.12
C ALA A 2 -20.62 -3.26 14.80
N SER A 3 -20.10 -2.65 15.85
CA SER A 3 -18.88 -1.84 15.81
C SER A 3 -17.70 -2.79 16.01
N GLY A 4 -17.36 -3.52 14.96
CA GLY A 4 -16.17 -4.34 14.92
C GLY A 4 -15.59 -4.17 13.53
N ILE A 5 -14.42 -3.55 13.45
CA ILE A 5 -13.57 -3.62 12.27
C ILE A 5 -13.50 -5.10 11.87
N PRO A 6 -13.77 -5.48 10.61
CA PRO A 6 -13.66 -6.88 10.18
C PRO A 6 -12.28 -7.40 10.57
N ASP A 7 -12.22 -8.65 11.04
CA ASP A 7 -10.98 -9.36 11.42
C ASP A 7 -9.76 -8.82 10.65
N GLU A 8 -8.89 -8.08 11.33
CA GLU A 8 -7.67 -7.57 10.70
C GLU A 8 -6.81 -8.77 10.34
N ASP A 9 -6.78 -9.13 9.06
CA ASP A 9 -5.82 -10.10 8.54
C ASP A 9 -4.41 -9.56 8.84
N PRO A 10 -3.65 -10.18 9.77
CA PRO A 10 -2.36 -9.66 10.19
C PRO A 10 -1.35 -9.65 9.03
N THR A 11 -1.60 -10.43 7.97
CA THR A 11 -0.77 -10.46 6.76
C THR A 11 -0.95 -9.23 5.88
N LYS A 12 -2.02 -8.45 6.06
CA LYS A 12 -2.35 -7.25 5.27
C LYS A 12 -2.11 -5.95 6.02
N LYS A 13 -1.50 -6.00 7.20
CA LYS A 13 -1.17 -4.81 7.99
C LYS A 13 -0.04 -4.04 7.30
N GLU A 14 -0.28 -2.75 7.06
CA GLU A 14 0.75 -1.86 6.53
C GLU A 14 1.82 -1.57 7.59
N ILE A 15 3.09 -1.68 7.19
CA ILE A 15 4.25 -1.46 8.06
C ILE A 15 4.90 -0.16 7.62
N ILE A 16 4.94 0.81 8.54
CA ILE A 16 5.60 2.09 8.34
C ILE A 16 6.87 2.09 9.18
N ASP A 17 8.01 2.03 8.51
CA ASP A 17 9.31 2.13 9.18
C ASP A 17 9.48 3.52 9.81
N PRO A 18 10.07 3.62 11.02
CA PRO A 18 10.51 4.89 11.58
C PRO A 18 11.51 5.61 10.65
N PRO A 19 11.59 6.96 10.69
CA PRO A 19 12.44 7.72 9.77
C PRO A 19 13.92 7.28 9.75
N ASP A 20 14.51 7.01 10.92
CA ASP A 20 15.90 6.58 11.04
C ASP A 20 16.15 5.20 10.40
N VAL A 21 15.20 4.28 10.54
CA VAL A 21 15.27 2.95 9.92
C VAL A 21 15.08 3.05 8.41
N LEU A 22 14.17 3.92 7.96
CA LEU A 22 13.93 4.17 6.54
C LEU A 22 15.19 4.75 5.88
N ASP A 23 15.80 5.77 6.46
CA ASP A 23 17.01 6.42 5.94
C ASP A 23 18.15 5.41 5.79
N GLN A 24 18.38 4.56 6.80
CA GLN A 24 19.39 3.49 6.73
C GLN A 24 19.14 2.50 5.60
N LYS A 25 17.88 2.08 5.38
CA LYS A 25 17.51 1.18 4.28
C LYS A 25 17.69 1.84 2.91
N LEU A 26 17.38 3.13 2.80
CA LEU A 26 17.55 3.91 1.57
C LEU A 26 19.03 4.07 1.19
N ASP A 27 19.90 4.38 2.17
CA ASP A 27 21.34 4.47 1.95
C ASP A 27 21.91 3.13 1.44
N GLN A 28 21.49 2.03 2.05
CA GLN A 28 21.92 0.70 1.64
C GLN A 28 21.42 0.35 0.22
N LEU A 29 20.17 0.66 -0.10
CA LEU A 29 19.61 0.45 -1.44
C LEU A 29 20.35 1.29 -2.49
N ALA A 30 20.66 2.54 -2.19
CA ALA A 30 21.41 3.42 -3.09
C ALA A 30 22.81 2.88 -3.39
N GLU A 31 23.49 2.31 -2.39
CA GLU A 31 24.76 1.62 -2.58
C GLU A 31 24.63 0.40 -3.50
N TRP A 32 23.62 -0.46 -3.28
CA TRP A 32 23.39 -1.62 -4.14
C TRP A 32 23.11 -1.23 -5.58
N ILE A 33 22.33 -0.17 -5.81
CA ILE A 33 22.05 0.35 -7.16
C ILE A 33 23.34 0.83 -7.83
N ARG A 34 24.17 1.63 -7.13
CA ARG A 34 25.43 2.17 -7.68
C ARG A 34 26.43 1.08 -8.06
N ASN A 35 26.48 -0.01 -7.28
CA ASN A 35 27.43 -1.09 -7.47
C ASN A 35 26.93 -2.22 -8.39
N ALA A 36 25.64 -2.22 -8.75
CA ALA A 36 25.06 -3.24 -9.61
C ALA A 36 25.52 -3.07 -11.07
N LYS A 37 26.04 -4.15 -11.68
CA LYS A 37 26.29 -4.19 -13.13
C LYS A 37 24.99 -4.12 -13.94
N HIS A 38 23.93 -4.72 -13.41
CA HIS A 38 22.59 -4.74 -13.99
C HIS A 38 21.56 -4.60 -12.87
N PHE A 39 20.78 -3.52 -12.91
CA PHE A 39 19.71 -3.25 -11.96
C PHE A 39 18.36 -3.45 -12.64
N ILE A 40 17.50 -4.29 -12.06
CA ILE A 40 16.18 -4.64 -12.59
C ILE A 40 15.15 -4.42 -11.49
N VAL A 41 14.06 -3.73 -11.82
CA VAL A 41 12.97 -3.42 -10.90
C VAL A 41 11.69 -4.13 -11.33
N PHE A 42 11.04 -4.81 -10.40
CA PHE A 42 9.72 -5.38 -10.59
C PHE A 42 8.68 -4.48 -9.91
N THR A 43 7.74 -3.93 -10.68
CA THR A 43 6.71 -3.02 -10.17
C THR A 43 5.34 -3.69 -10.18
N GLY A 44 4.50 -3.34 -9.20
CA GLY A 44 3.09 -3.73 -9.14
C GLY A 44 2.17 -2.50 -9.06
N ALA A 45 0.87 -2.70 -8.82
CA ALA A 45 -0.11 -1.61 -8.76
C ALA A 45 0.19 -0.55 -7.67
N GLY A 46 0.90 -0.94 -6.60
CA GLY A 46 1.20 -0.07 -5.46
C GLY A 46 1.89 1.25 -5.85
N VAL A 47 2.76 1.26 -6.86
CA VAL A 47 3.48 2.49 -7.27
C VAL A 47 2.56 3.53 -7.91
N SER A 48 1.37 3.13 -8.39
CA SER A 48 0.40 4.03 -9.04
C SER A 48 -0.64 4.59 -8.07
N THR A 49 -0.62 4.19 -6.79
CA THR A 49 -1.61 4.64 -5.80
C THR A 49 -1.52 6.13 -5.52
N SER A 50 -0.32 6.70 -5.59
CA SER A 50 -0.07 8.14 -5.45
C SER A 50 -0.70 8.98 -6.56
N THR A 51 -1.01 8.39 -7.73
CA THR A 51 -1.68 9.08 -8.84
C THR A 51 -3.21 8.92 -8.81
N GLY A 52 -3.74 8.30 -7.75
CA GLY A 52 -5.16 8.05 -7.58
C GLY A 52 -5.65 6.74 -8.22
N ILE A 53 -4.76 5.89 -8.75
CA ILE A 53 -5.13 4.58 -9.27
C ILE A 53 -5.09 3.56 -8.11
N PRO A 54 -6.21 2.96 -7.71
CA PRO A 54 -6.25 2.03 -6.58
C PRO A 54 -5.52 0.73 -6.88
N ASP A 55 -4.98 0.11 -5.84
CA ASP A 55 -4.35 -1.19 -5.92
C ASP A 55 -5.39 -2.35 -5.87
N TYR A 56 -4.91 -3.58 -5.73
CA TYR A 56 -5.77 -4.76 -5.64
C TYR A 56 -6.07 -5.21 -4.21
N ARG A 57 -5.12 -5.09 -3.28
CA ARG A 57 -5.11 -5.89 -2.04
C ARG A 57 -4.91 -5.08 -0.75
N SER A 58 -4.79 -3.76 -0.81
CA SER A 58 -4.75 -2.93 0.40
C SER A 58 -5.97 -3.20 1.28
N SER A 59 -5.73 -3.34 2.58
CA SER A 59 -6.76 -3.69 3.56
C SER A 59 -7.78 -2.57 3.75
N MET A 60 -8.85 -2.88 4.48
CA MET A 60 -9.87 -1.89 4.86
C MET A 60 -9.32 -0.72 5.69
N ASN A 61 -8.20 -0.91 6.38
CA ASN A 61 -7.56 0.08 7.26
C ASN A 61 -6.30 0.71 6.64
N THR A 62 -6.13 0.62 5.32
CA THR A 62 -5.02 1.23 4.60
C THR A 62 -4.91 2.73 4.85
N ILE A 63 -3.67 3.25 4.93
CA ILE A 63 -3.39 4.68 4.99
C ILE A 63 -3.43 5.32 3.60
N LEU A 64 -3.53 4.52 2.53
CA LEU A 64 -3.48 5.02 1.17
C LEU A 64 -4.73 5.86 0.87
N PRO A 65 -4.56 7.01 0.21
CA PRO A 65 -5.68 7.90 -0.07
C PRO A 65 -6.67 7.25 -1.06
N THR A 66 -6.21 6.34 -1.92
CA THR A 66 -7.05 5.54 -2.83
C THR A 66 -8.05 4.62 -2.12
N GLY A 67 -7.87 4.41 -0.81
CA GLY A 67 -8.65 3.48 -0.01
C GLY A 67 -8.34 2.01 -0.33
N PRO A 68 -9.21 1.09 0.12
CA PRO A 68 -8.96 -0.34 0.04
C PRO A 68 -8.86 -0.84 -1.40
N GLY A 69 -8.11 -1.92 -1.57
CA GLY A 69 -7.86 -2.56 -2.85
C GLY A 69 -9.14 -3.06 -3.51
N VAL A 70 -9.14 -3.15 -4.85
CA VAL A 70 -10.35 -3.57 -5.60
C VAL A 70 -10.87 -4.95 -5.21
N TRP A 71 -10.00 -5.87 -4.76
CA TRP A 71 -10.42 -7.21 -4.34
C TRP A 71 -10.88 -7.20 -2.88
N GLU A 72 -10.22 -6.42 -2.02
CA GLU A 72 -10.65 -6.22 -0.64
C GLU A 72 -12.09 -5.69 -0.58
N LEU A 73 -12.44 -4.73 -1.43
CA LEU A 73 -13.80 -4.18 -1.53
C LEU A 73 -14.82 -5.20 -2.07
N ARG A 74 -14.40 -6.12 -2.94
CA ARG A 74 -15.28 -7.18 -3.46
C ARG A 74 -15.60 -8.20 -2.38
N ASP A 75 -14.63 -8.50 -1.53
CA ASP A 75 -14.79 -9.45 -0.42
C ASP A 75 -15.61 -8.85 0.74
N HIS A 76 -15.76 -7.52 0.79
CA HIS A 76 -16.54 -6.79 1.80
C HIS A 76 -17.71 -6.01 1.18
N PRO A 77 -18.80 -6.70 0.78
CA PRO A 77 -19.95 -6.05 0.15
C PRO A 77 -20.58 -4.99 1.07
N GLY A 78 -20.71 -3.77 0.56
CA GLY A 78 -21.23 -2.61 1.29
C GLY A 78 -20.14 -1.62 1.75
N ALA A 79 -18.87 -2.03 1.72
CA ALA A 79 -17.75 -1.10 1.85
C ALA A 79 -17.68 -0.15 0.65
N LYS A 80 -17.40 1.12 0.92
CA LYS A 80 -17.20 2.15 -0.12
C LYS A 80 -15.84 2.80 0.06
N ARG A 81 -15.23 3.20 -1.05
CA ARG A 81 -14.02 4.04 -1.00
C ARG A 81 -14.37 5.40 -0.40
N SER A 82 -13.41 5.97 0.33
CA SER A 82 -13.51 7.36 0.75
C SER A 82 -13.64 8.26 -0.50
N PRO A 83 -14.60 9.20 -0.53
CA PRO A 83 -14.83 10.08 -1.68
C PRO A 83 -13.70 11.09 -1.91
N ALA A 84 -12.67 11.13 -1.06
CA ALA A 84 -11.59 12.11 -1.09
C ALA A 84 -10.61 11.95 -2.26
N VAL A 85 -10.55 10.78 -2.92
CA VAL A 85 -9.67 10.57 -4.08
C VAL A 85 -10.48 10.38 -5.33
N ARG A 86 -10.38 11.38 -6.22
CA ARG A 86 -10.82 11.27 -7.59
C ARG A 86 -9.87 10.33 -8.31
N THR A 87 -10.26 9.06 -8.43
CA THR A 87 -9.60 8.13 -9.33
C THR A 87 -9.71 8.71 -10.75
N VAL A 88 -8.58 8.80 -11.45
CA VAL A 88 -8.54 9.19 -12.86
C VAL A 88 -9.27 8.20 -13.76
#